data_AF-A0A0D7ARD2-F1
#
_entry.id   AF-A0A0D7ARD2-F1
#
_cell.length_a   1.000
_cell.length_b   1.000
_cell.length_c   1.000
_cell.angle_alpha   90.00
_cell.angle_beta   90.00
_cell.angle_gamma   90.00
#
_symmetry.space_group_name_H-M   'P 1'
#
loop_
_entity.id
_entity.type
_entity.pdbx_description
1 polymer ?
#
loop_
_entity_poly.entity_id
_entity_poly.type
_entity_poly.pdbx_seq_one_letter_code
_entity_poly.pdbx_strand_id
1 'polypeptide(L)'
;VNPALRSEFVRSSVQLLEDRSLDGLDIGYTYPQNDQQAHGYVALLWELRQALDHHAQRKGANYQFLLATAAPCGTGNYQKLRVREMNQFLDFWNLTVYDFAVSQAANFYVGQGVPPANLIIGIPLYGRPFMNTQGPGQPFNGVGPGKWIRKMRLGGSMFWELSGDKGAPDMEDGPGREPQPGNSSARVVKDAMGGLQIDEPNWPSYEASKFDNMGKGMD
;
A
#
# COMPACT_ATOMS: atom_id res chain seq x y z
N VAL A 1 -23.31 5.39 2.04
CA VAL A 1 -22.30 5.39 3.13
C VAL A 1 -22.66 6.48 4.13
N ASN A 2 -22.76 6.17 5.43
CA ASN A 2 -23.26 7.08 6.46
C ASN A 2 -22.21 8.19 6.77
N PRO A 3 -22.52 9.49 6.58
CA PRO A 3 -21.58 10.58 6.85
C PRO A 3 -21.09 10.68 8.30
N ALA A 4 -21.97 10.43 9.28
CA ALA A 4 -21.60 10.51 10.70
C ALA A 4 -20.59 9.42 11.07
N LEU A 5 -20.80 8.18 10.59
CA LEU A 5 -19.86 7.09 10.81
C LEU A 5 -18.52 7.32 10.10
N ARG A 6 -18.55 7.95 8.91
CA ARG A 6 -17.33 8.28 8.16
C ARG A 6 -16.51 9.35 8.86
N SER A 7 -17.16 10.41 9.36
CA SER A 7 -16.52 11.45 10.16
C SER A 7 -15.87 10.87 11.43
N GLU A 8 -16.56 9.96 12.10
CA GLU A 8 -16.01 9.27 13.28
C GLU A 8 -14.82 8.35 12.93
N PHE A 9 -14.88 7.65 11.79
CA PHE A 9 -13.76 6.87 11.27
C PHE A 9 -12.53 7.76 11.01
N VAL A 10 -12.72 8.90 10.35
CA VAL A 10 -11.65 9.87 10.06
C VAL A 10 -11.03 10.38 11.36
N ARG A 11 -11.86 10.83 12.31
CA ARG A 11 -11.42 11.36 13.60
C ARG A 11 -10.61 10.32 14.38
N SER A 12 -11.12 9.10 14.50
CA SER A 12 -10.46 8.02 15.24
C SER A 12 -9.18 7.53 14.56
N SER A 13 -9.12 7.53 13.23
CA SER A 13 -7.91 7.16 12.47
C SER A 13 -6.77 8.15 12.68
N VAL A 14 -7.05 9.46 12.65
CA VAL A 14 -6.03 10.49 12.94
C VAL A 14 -5.58 10.43 14.40
N GLN A 15 -6.49 10.13 15.34
CA GLN A 15 -6.08 9.91 16.73
C GLN A 15 -5.16 8.69 16.86
N LEU A 16 -5.46 7.59 16.16
CA LEU A 16 -4.61 6.41 16.18
C LEU A 16 -3.23 6.70 15.59
N LEU A 17 -3.18 7.48 14.50
CA LEU A 17 -1.93 7.94 13.90
C LEU A 17 -1.06 8.69 14.91
N GLU A 18 -1.65 9.64 15.66
CA GLU A 18 -0.94 10.39 16.70
C GLU A 18 -0.50 9.47 17.84
N ASP A 19 -1.41 8.64 18.34
CA ASP A 19 -1.15 7.76 19.49
C ASP A 19 -0.05 6.72 19.20
N ARG A 20 0.07 6.28 17.95
CA ARG A 20 0.94 5.18 17.54
C ARG A 20 2.13 5.60 16.72
N SER A 21 2.38 6.90 16.60
CA SER A 21 3.50 7.44 15.84
C SER A 21 3.58 6.92 14.41
N LEU A 22 2.46 7.00 13.69
CA LEU A 22 2.38 6.56 12.29
C LEU A 22 2.61 7.74 11.34
N ASP A 23 3.29 7.48 10.24
CA ASP A 23 3.58 8.46 9.19
C ASP A 23 2.42 8.66 8.20
N GLY A 24 1.36 7.87 8.33
CA GLY A 24 0.23 7.91 7.42
C GLY A 24 -0.78 6.79 7.65
N LEU A 25 -1.72 6.68 6.72
CA LEU A 25 -2.81 5.71 6.73
C LEU A 25 -2.90 4.98 5.38
N ASP A 26 -3.06 3.66 5.40
CA ASP A 26 -3.37 2.84 4.23
C ASP A 26 -4.77 2.24 4.38
N ILE A 27 -5.67 2.51 3.43
CA ILE A 27 -7.05 2.05 3.50
C ILE A 27 -7.26 0.81 2.63
N GLY A 28 -7.60 -0.30 3.28
CA GLY A 28 -7.92 -1.58 2.64
C GLY A 28 -9.42 -1.86 2.55
N TYR A 29 -10.13 -1.24 1.60
CA TYR A 29 -11.54 -1.56 1.33
C TYR A 29 -11.65 -2.61 0.21
N THR A 30 -11.97 -3.85 0.60
CA THR A 30 -12.10 -5.01 -0.29
C THR A 30 -13.55 -5.51 -0.41
N TYR A 31 -14.36 -5.14 -1.40
CA TYR A 31 -14.23 -4.02 -2.34
C TYR A 31 -15.55 -3.24 -2.36
N PRO A 32 -15.58 -1.97 -2.80
CA PRO A 32 -16.83 -1.30 -3.18
C PRO A 32 -17.62 -2.15 -4.19
N GLN A 33 -18.89 -2.41 -3.90
CA GLN A 33 -19.76 -3.29 -4.70
C GLN A 33 -20.71 -2.53 -5.62
N ASN A 34 -20.93 -1.24 -5.36
CA ASN A 34 -21.84 -0.40 -6.15
C ASN A 34 -21.38 1.06 -6.14
N ASP A 35 -22.01 1.88 -6.97
CA ASP A 35 -21.64 3.28 -7.16
C ASP A 35 -21.79 4.13 -5.88
N GLN A 36 -22.76 3.80 -5.02
CA GLN A 36 -22.93 4.48 -3.74
C GLN A 36 -21.74 4.21 -2.80
N GLN A 37 -21.21 3.00 -2.79
CA GLN A 37 -20.02 2.64 -2.04
C GLN A 37 -18.76 3.27 -2.64
N ALA A 38 -18.66 3.33 -3.98
CA ALA A 38 -17.54 3.99 -4.66
C ALA A 38 -17.48 5.50 -4.36
N HIS A 39 -18.60 6.21 -4.45
CA HIS A 39 -18.69 7.61 -4.02
C HIS A 39 -18.37 7.80 -2.54
N GLY A 40 -18.90 6.92 -1.69
CA GLY A 40 -18.60 6.95 -0.26
C GLY A 40 -17.12 6.75 0.03
N TYR A 41 -16.41 5.98 -0.81
CA TYR A 41 -14.97 5.78 -0.67
C TYR A 41 -14.19 7.03 -1.08
N VAL A 42 -14.57 7.69 -2.18
CA VAL A 42 -14.01 9.00 -2.56
C VAL A 42 -14.16 10.02 -1.43
N ALA A 43 -15.37 10.12 -0.86
CA ALA A 43 -15.63 11.03 0.26
C ALA A 43 -14.78 10.71 1.49
N LEU A 44 -14.54 9.42 1.78
CA LEU A 44 -13.68 9.01 2.88
C LEU A 44 -12.23 9.44 2.66
N LEU A 45 -11.69 9.21 1.46
CA LEU A 45 -10.31 9.60 1.14
C LEU A 45 -10.13 11.12 1.17
N TRP A 46 -11.11 11.87 0.67
CA TRP A 46 -11.11 13.32 0.78
C TRP A 46 -11.11 13.78 2.24
N GLU A 47 -12.01 13.27 3.09
CA GLU A 47 -12.08 13.66 4.50
C GLU A 47 -10.80 13.27 5.28
N LEU A 48 -10.20 12.11 4.98
CA LEU A 48 -8.91 11.70 5.54
C LEU A 48 -7.79 12.65 5.14
N ARG A 49 -7.65 12.99 3.86
CA ARG A 49 -6.63 13.93 3.38
C ARG A 49 -6.73 15.28 4.09
N GLN A 50 -7.94 15.85 4.15
CA GLN A 50 -8.18 17.11 4.87
C GLN A 50 -7.81 17.01 6.36
N ALA A 51 -8.13 15.89 7.01
CA ALA A 51 -7.84 15.70 8.42
C ALA A 51 -6.34 15.54 8.70
N LEU A 52 -5.61 14.84 7.83
CA LEU A 52 -4.16 14.69 7.88
C LEU A 52 -3.44 16.03 7.65
N ASP A 53 -3.88 16.82 6.67
CA ASP A 53 -3.30 18.13 6.38
C ASP A 53 -3.51 19.10 7.54
N HIS A 54 -4.72 19.11 8.11
CA HIS A 54 -5.01 19.91 9.28
C HIS A 54 -4.25 19.42 10.53
N HIS A 55 -4.00 18.12 10.65
CA HIS A 55 -3.17 17.57 11.72
C HIS A 55 -1.72 18.08 11.61
N ALA A 56 -1.11 18.01 10.42
CA ALA A 56 0.22 18.60 10.17
C ALA A 56 0.27 20.10 10.49
N GLN A 57 -0.74 20.85 10.05
CA GLN A 57 -0.85 22.30 10.32
C GLN A 57 -0.91 22.62 11.81
N ARG A 58 -1.71 21.90 12.59
CA ARG A 58 -1.81 22.10 14.05
C ARG A 58 -0.46 21.88 14.75
N LYS A 59 0.35 20.95 14.24
CA LYS A 59 1.68 20.66 14.76
C LYS A 59 2.76 21.62 14.26
N GLY A 60 2.42 22.50 13.32
CA GLY A 60 3.42 23.31 12.61
C GLY A 60 4.43 22.46 11.84
N ALA A 61 4.05 21.22 11.48
CA ALA A 61 4.92 20.28 10.81
C ALA A 61 5.09 20.67 9.34
N ASN A 62 6.33 20.77 8.87
CA ASN A 62 6.64 20.78 7.44
C ASN A 62 6.70 19.34 6.91
N TYR A 63 5.60 18.61 7.09
CA TYR A 63 5.48 17.19 6.78
C TYR A 63 4.09 16.89 6.21
N GLN A 64 4.04 16.01 5.21
CA GLN A 64 2.80 15.52 4.65
C GLN A 64 2.60 14.08 5.10
N PHE A 65 1.67 13.87 6.03
CA PHE A 65 1.28 12.51 6.40
C PHE A 65 0.71 11.78 5.19
N LEU A 66 1.13 10.53 4.99
CA LEU A 66 0.80 9.74 3.82
C LEU A 66 -0.63 9.20 3.86
N LEU A 67 -1.27 9.14 2.71
CA LEU A 67 -2.54 8.45 2.52
C LEU A 67 -2.44 7.52 1.30
N ALA A 68 -2.59 6.23 1.54
CA ALA A 68 -2.51 5.19 0.52
C ALA A 68 -3.77 4.31 0.53
N THR A 69 -3.89 3.46 -0.49
CA THR A 69 -4.92 2.42 -0.50
C THR A 69 -4.42 1.13 -1.13
N ALA A 70 -4.85 0.01 -0.54
CA ALA A 70 -4.81 -1.30 -1.16
C ALA A 70 -5.87 -1.41 -2.28
N ALA A 71 -5.42 -1.48 -3.53
CA ALA A 71 -6.27 -1.51 -4.72
C ALA A 71 -6.40 -2.91 -5.34
N PRO A 72 -7.57 -3.27 -5.88
CA PRO A 72 -7.78 -4.54 -6.59
C PRO A 72 -7.02 -4.63 -7.92
N CYS A 73 -6.52 -5.82 -8.25
CA CYS A 73 -6.07 -6.15 -9.61
C CYS A 73 -7.16 -6.79 -10.50
N GLY A 74 -8.27 -7.26 -9.93
CA GLY A 74 -9.34 -7.92 -10.68
C GLY A 74 -10.27 -6.94 -11.41
N THR A 75 -10.51 -7.16 -12.71
CA THR A 75 -11.32 -6.28 -13.58
C THR A 75 -12.70 -5.95 -13.02
N GLY A 76 -13.41 -6.94 -12.48
CA GLY A 76 -14.74 -6.75 -11.90
C GLY A 76 -14.75 -5.86 -10.63
N ASN A 77 -13.59 -5.58 -10.04
CA ASN A 77 -13.46 -4.76 -8.84
C ASN A 77 -12.90 -3.37 -9.17
N TYR A 78 -11.78 -3.27 -9.90
CA TYR A 78 -11.18 -1.96 -10.20
C TYR A 78 -12.09 -1.09 -11.10
N GLN A 79 -12.93 -1.69 -11.95
CA GLN A 79 -13.87 -0.94 -12.80
C GLN A 79 -14.99 -0.25 -12.00
N LYS A 80 -15.26 -0.71 -10.76
CA LYS A 80 -16.25 -0.08 -9.87
C LYS A 80 -15.68 1.13 -9.13
N LEU A 81 -14.37 1.34 -9.17
CA LEU A 81 -13.70 2.42 -8.45
C LEU A 81 -13.76 3.73 -9.25
N ARG A 82 -13.85 4.84 -8.53
CA ARG A 82 -13.73 6.20 -9.07
C ARG A 82 -12.28 6.65 -9.06
N VAL A 83 -11.42 5.92 -9.77
CA VAL A 83 -9.95 6.06 -9.70
C VAL A 83 -9.49 7.51 -9.90
N ARG A 84 -10.05 8.22 -10.88
CA ARG A 84 -9.69 9.64 -11.16
C ARG A 84 -9.96 10.56 -9.98
N GLU A 85 -11.07 10.34 -9.28
CA GLU A 85 -11.48 11.15 -8.13
C GLU A 85 -10.64 10.79 -6.91
N MET A 86 -10.45 9.49 -6.65
CA MET A 86 -9.63 8.98 -5.56
C MET A 86 -8.17 9.45 -5.66
N ASN A 87 -7.61 9.47 -6.88
CA ASN A 87 -6.21 9.82 -7.12
C ASN A 87 -5.85 11.27 -6.73
N GLN A 88 -6.82 12.14 -6.51
CA GLN A 88 -6.58 13.50 -6.04
C GLN A 88 -6.17 13.58 -4.57
N PHE A 89 -6.40 12.51 -3.80
CA PHE A 89 -6.22 12.49 -2.35
C PHE A 89 -5.14 11.49 -1.88
N LEU A 90 -4.70 10.61 -2.78
CA LEU A 90 -3.78 9.52 -2.46
C LEU A 90 -2.35 9.88 -2.88
N ASP A 91 -1.40 9.57 -2.02
CA ASP A 91 0.03 9.65 -2.33
C ASP A 91 0.43 8.50 -3.27
N PHE A 92 0.00 7.28 -2.96
CA PHE A 92 0.23 6.11 -3.80
C PHE A 92 -0.81 5.00 -3.62
N TRP A 93 -0.80 4.05 -4.55
CA TRP A 93 -1.71 2.92 -4.63
C TRP A 93 -0.94 1.61 -4.49
N ASN A 94 -1.33 0.79 -3.52
CA ASN A 94 -0.79 -0.54 -3.32
C ASN A 94 -1.62 -1.56 -4.11
N LEU A 95 -1.19 -1.96 -5.30
CA LEU A 95 -1.90 -2.97 -6.09
C LEU A 95 -1.76 -4.34 -5.43
N THR A 96 -2.87 -4.90 -4.94
CA THR A 96 -2.92 -6.21 -4.30
C THR A 96 -2.99 -7.31 -5.37
N VAL A 97 -1.94 -8.10 -5.46
CA VAL A 97 -1.66 -9.03 -6.57
C VAL A 97 -2.06 -10.46 -6.21
N TYR A 98 -3.36 -10.71 -6.18
CA TYR A 98 -3.84 -12.07 -5.95
C TYR A 98 -4.20 -12.81 -7.23
N ASP A 99 -4.09 -12.18 -8.41
CA ASP A 99 -4.44 -12.80 -9.69
C ASP A 99 -3.56 -12.34 -10.85
N PHE A 100 -3.45 -13.22 -11.86
CA PHE A 100 -2.57 -13.23 -13.05
C PHE A 100 -2.57 -11.98 -13.96
N ALA A 101 -3.15 -10.85 -13.56
CA ALA A 101 -3.45 -9.69 -14.41
C ALA A 101 -2.82 -8.35 -13.96
N VAL A 102 -1.73 -8.37 -13.17
CA VAL A 102 -1.08 -7.16 -12.61
C VAL A 102 -0.74 -6.11 -13.68
N SER A 103 -0.27 -6.54 -14.85
CA SER A 103 0.04 -5.63 -15.97
C SER A 103 -1.21 -4.95 -16.55
N GLN A 104 -2.32 -5.67 -16.64
CA GLN A 104 -3.60 -5.14 -17.10
C GLN A 104 -4.16 -4.12 -16.11
N ALA A 105 -4.13 -4.44 -14.82
CA ALA A 105 -4.54 -3.52 -13.76
C ALA A 105 -3.67 -2.25 -13.78
N ALA A 106 -2.34 -2.38 -13.80
CA ALA A 106 -1.44 -1.22 -13.85
C ALA A 106 -1.75 -0.30 -15.05
N ASN A 107 -1.95 -0.88 -16.25
CA ASN A 107 -2.34 -0.11 -17.43
C ASN A 107 -3.69 0.59 -17.28
N PHE A 108 -4.67 -0.06 -16.63
CA PHE A 108 -5.96 0.56 -16.33
C PHE A 108 -5.79 1.78 -15.42
N TYR A 109 -5.10 1.65 -14.29
CA TYR A 109 -4.89 2.76 -13.35
C TYR A 109 -4.13 3.93 -14.00
N VAL A 110 -3.10 3.65 -14.80
CA VAL A 110 -2.40 4.67 -15.59
C VAL A 110 -3.36 5.34 -16.60
N GLY A 111 -4.21 4.57 -17.28
CA GLY A 111 -5.25 5.12 -18.17
C GLY A 111 -6.33 5.94 -17.46
N GLN A 112 -6.47 5.77 -16.14
CA GLN A 112 -7.28 6.62 -15.27
C GLN A 112 -6.50 7.81 -14.70
N GLY A 113 -5.26 8.05 -15.12
CA GLY A 113 -4.48 9.22 -14.72
C GLY A 113 -3.67 9.06 -13.44
N VAL A 114 -3.57 7.84 -12.88
CA VAL A 114 -2.62 7.57 -11.80
C VAL A 114 -1.20 7.59 -12.39
N PRO A 115 -0.28 8.44 -11.88
CA PRO A 115 1.10 8.41 -12.33
C PRO A 115 1.72 7.03 -12.10
N PRO A 116 2.50 6.47 -13.05
CA PRO A 116 3.18 5.18 -12.84
C PRO A 116 4.00 5.15 -11.54
N ALA A 117 4.67 6.25 -11.20
CA ALA A 117 5.46 6.41 -9.97
C ALA A 117 4.62 6.31 -8.68
N ASN A 118 3.30 6.45 -8.76
CA ASN A 118 2.39 6.32 -7.61
C ASN A 118 1.75 4.93 -7.55
N LEU A 119 2.14 4.00 -8.42
CA LEU A 119 1.68 2.61 -8.40
C LEU A 119 2.74 1.71 -7.78
N ILE A 120 2.40 1.12 -6.63
CA ILE A 120 3.22 0.14 -5.92
C ILE A 120 2.69 -1.26 -6.21
N ILE A 121 3.57 -2.15 -6.66
CA ILE A 121 3.19 -3.50 -7.06
C ILE A 121 3.30 -4.45 -5.87
N GLY A 122 2.18 -4.96 -5.39
CA GLY A 122 2.20 -6.04 -4.41
C GLY A 122 2.93 -7.26 -4.97
N ILE A 123 3.49 -8.08 -4.09
CA ILE A 123 4.11 -9.36 -4.38
C ILE A 123 3.79 -10.30 -3.21
N PRO A 124 3.12 -11.44 -3.43
CA PRO A 124 2.86 -12.38 -2.35
C PRO A 124 4.17 -13.07 -1.96
N LEU A 125 4.43 -13.15 -0.66
CA LEU A 125 5.53 -13.92 -0.08
C LEU A 125 5.11 -15.36 0.25
N TYR A 126 3.88 -15.74 -0.11
CA TYR A 126 3.39 -17.11 -0.05
C TYR A 126 3.22 -17.63 -1.49
N GLY A 127 4.05 -18.61 -1.87
CA GLY A 127 4.11 -19.16 -3.23
C GLY A 127 5.19 -18.54 -4.13
N ARG A 128 5.40 -19.12 -5.32
CA ARG A 128 6.34 -18.61 -6.33
C ARG A 128 5.56 -18.10 -7.54
N PRO A 129 5.63 -16.80 -7.90
CA PRO A 129 4.99 -16.31 -9.11
C PRO A 129 5.74 -16.81 -10.35
N PHE A 130 4.98 -17.20 -11.37
CA PHE A 130 5.48 -17.52 -12.70
C PHE A 130 4.98 -16.46 -13.69
N MET A 131 5.90 -15.74 -14.33
CA MET A 131 5.56 -14.65 -15.26
C MET A 131 5.27 -15.17 -16.67
N ASN A 132 4.21 -14.66 -17.31
CA ASN A 132 3.75 -15.05 -18.65
C ASN A 132 3.68 -16.57 -18.87
N THR A 133 3.03 -17.27 -17.95
CA THR A 133 2.66 -18.67 -18.12
C THR A 133 1.20 -18.79 -18.57
N GLN A 134 0.88 -19.82 -19.35
CA GLN A 134 -0.49 -20.15 -19.74
C GLN A 134 -1.23 -20.97 -18.66
N GLY A 135 -0.55 -21.29 -17.55
CA GLY A 135 -1.14 -21.98 -16.41
C GLY A 135 -0.17 -22.98 -15.77
N PRO A 136 -0.61 -23.70 -14.73
CA PRO A 136 0.19 -24.75 -14.10
C PRO A 136 0.70 -25.76 -15.14
N GLY A 137 2.01 -26.04 -15.10
CA GLY A 137 2.66 -26.98 -16.02
C GLY A 137 3.05 -26.41 -17.39
N GLN A 138 2.77 -25.13 -17.67
CA GLN A 138 3.14 -24.47 -18.92
C GLN A 138 4.45 -23.68 -18.78
N PRO A 139 5.21 -23.48 -19.89
CA PRO A 139 6.40 -22.63 -19.88
C PRO A 139 6.07 -21.22 -19.37
N PHE A 140 7.00 -20.64 -18.64
CA PHE A 140 6.95 -19.25 -18.20
C PHE A 140 8.12 -18.49 -18.84
N ASN A 141 7.94 -17.21 -19.15
CA ASN A 141 8.99 -16.36 -19.72
C ASN A 141 8.79 -14.91 -19.28
N GLY A 142 9.72 -14.30 -18.56
CA GLY A 142 9.54 -12.90 -18.17
C GLY A 142 10.71 -12.31 -17.42
N VAL A 143 10.74 -10.98 -17.39
CA VAL A 143 11.58 -10.23 -16.46
C VAL A 143 10.96 -10.33 -15.07
N GLY A 144 11.74 -10.75 -14.07
CA GLY A 144 11.26 -10.84 -12.68
C GLY A 144 10.67 -9.50 -12.21
N PRO A 145 9.80 -9.51 -11.19
CA PRO A 145 8.96 -8.37 -10.81
C PRO A 145 9.75 -7.07 -10.63
N GLY A 146 10.91 -7.08 -9.99
CA GLY A 146 11.73 -5.87 -9.83
C GLY A 146 12.23 -5.25 -11.14
N LYS A 147 12.62 -6.07 -12.13
CA LYS A 147 13.01 -5.56 -13.47
C LYS A 147 11.81 -5.01 -14.23
N TRP A 148 10.63 -5.60 -14.06
CA TRP A 148 9.39 -5.12 -14.67
C TRP A 148 8.97 -3.76 -14.09
N ILE A 149 8.95 -3.64 -12.75
CA ILE A 149 8.69 -2.38 -12.02
C ILE A 149 9.60 -1.26 -12.54
N ARG A 150 10.91 -1.53 -12.61
CA ARG A 150 11.90 -0.59 -13.15
C ARG A 150 11.62 -0.21 -14.60
N LYS A 151 11.35 -1.19 -15.47
CA LYS A 151 11.07 -0.96 -16.90
C LYS A 151 9.84 -0.08 -17.09
N MET A 152 8.80 -0.30 -16.29
CA MET A 152 7.53 0.42 -16.36
C MET A 152 7.55 1.75 -15.59
N ARG A 153 8.66 2.07 -14.90
CA ARG A 153 8.80 3.26 -14.03
C ARG A 153 7.71 3.33 -12.96
N LEU A 154 7.39 2.17 -12.38
CA LEU A 154 6.43 2.08 -11.29
C LEU A 154 7.07 2.51 -9.97
N GLY A 155 6.24 2.92 -9.00
CA GLY A 155 6.69 3.50 -7.73
C GLY A 155 7.44 2.53 -6.83
N GLY A 156 7.14 1.24 -6.90
CA GLY A 156 7.91 0.24 -6.17
C GLY A 156 7.22 -1.10 -6.01
N SER A 157 7.59 -1.81 -4.94
CA SER A 157 7.03 -3.10 -4.56
C SER A 157 6.51 -3.10 -3.12
N MET A 158 5.36 -3.72 -2.92
CA MET A 158 4.78 -4.05 -1.61
C MET A 158 4.80 -5.58 -1.44
N PHE A 159 4.91 -6.09 -0.21
CA PHE A 159 4.95 -7.53 0.04
C PHE A 159 3.86 -7.96 1.02
N TRP A 160 3.20 -9.08 0.74
CA TRP A 160 2.23 -9.69 1.65
C TRP A 160 2.57 -11.17 1.92
N GLU A 161 2.87 -11.57 3.15
CA GLU A 161 3.32 -10.71 4.25
C GLU A 161 4.73 -11.13 4.70
N LEU A 162 5.36 -10.27 5.51
CA LEU A 162 6.79 -10.36 5.78
C LEU A 162 7.23 -11.70 6.37
N SER A 163 6.38 -12.37 7.16
CA SER A 163 6.63 -13.68 7.76
C SER A 163 6.66 -14.83 6.73
N GLY A 164 6.37 -14.56 5.46
CA GLY A 164 6.62 -15.48 4.35
C GLY A 164 8.02 -15.36 3.73
N ASP A 165 8.81 -14.33 4.07
CA ASP A 165 10.10 -14.11 3.41
C ASP A 165 11.22 -15.02 3.91
N LYS A 166 12.12 -15.42 3.01
CA LYS A 166 13.19 -16.35 3.36
C LYS A 166 14.35 -15.65 4.06
N GLY A 167 14.80 -16.22 5.17
CA GLY A 167 15.99 -15.77 5.89
C GLY A 167 15.76 -14.56 6.80
N ALA A 168 14.50 -14.22 7.12
CA ALA A 168 14.20 -13.27 8.18
C ALA A 168 14.34 -13.95 9.56
N PRO A 169 15.00 -13.31 10.54
CA PRO A 169 14.88 -13.74 11.94
C PRO A 169 13.45 -13.46 12.42
N ASP A 170 12.93 -14.32 13.31
CA ASP A 170 11.63 -14.16 13.98
C ASP A 170 10.39 -14.23 13.07
N MET A 171 10.32 -15.27 12.23
CA MET A 171 9.13 -15.61 11.44
C MET A 171 8.02 -16.11 12.38
N GLU A 172 6.74 -15.80 12.08
CA GLU A 172 5.62 -16.29 12.89
C GLU A 172 5.58 -17.83 12.90
N ASP A 173 5.63 -18.43 14.09
CA ASP A 173 5.56 -19.89 14.24
C ASP A 173 4.15 -20.43 13.97
N GLY A 174 4.06 -21.60 13.32
CA GLY A 174 2.80 -22.30 13.09
C GLY A 174 2.86 -23.33 11.96
N PRO A 175 1.87 -24.23 11.84
CA PRO A 175 1.83 -25.24 10.78
C PRO A 175 1.83 -24.58 9.39
N GLY A 176 2.76 -24.97 8.52
CA GLY A 176 2.91 -24.40 7.18
C GLY A 176 3.75 -23.11 7.12
N ARG A 177 4.36 -22.71 8.23
CA ARG A 177 5.27 -21.56 8.35
C ARG A 177 6.71 -21.97 8.64
N GLU A 178 7.04 -23.24 8.37
CA GLU A 178 8.37 -23.78 8.60
C GLU A 178 9.39 -23.06 7.70
N PRO A 179 10.53 -22.59 8.25
CA PRO A 179 11.55 -21.89 7.47
C PRO A 179 11.97 -22.70 6.23
N GLN A 180 11.87 -22.07 5.06
CA GLN A 180 12.27 -22.68 3.80
C GLN A 180 13.61 -22.11 3.33
N PRO A 181 14.55 -22.95 2.87
CA PRO A 181 15.82 -22.46 2.33
C PRO A 181 15.59 -21.61 1.06
N GLY A 182 16.45 -20.62 0.87
CA GLY A 182 16.49 -19.76 -0.31
C GLY A 182 16.76 -18.30 0.01
N ASN A 183 16.75 -17.47 -1.03
CA ASN A 183 16.99 -16.03 -0.91
C ASN A 183 15.70 -15.28 -0.56
N SER A 184 15.84 -14.22 0.24
CA SER A 184 14.78 -13.24 0.48
C SER A 184 14.26 -12.68 -0.85
N SER A 185 12.96 -12.80 -1.08
CA SER A 185 12.29 -12.27 -2.26
C SER A 185 12.30 -10.74 -2.24
N ALA A 186 12.14 -10.13 -1.06
CA ALA A 186 12.22 -8.68 -0.91
C ALA A 186 13.60 -8.16 -1.33
N ARG A 187 14.68 -8.82 -0.90
CA ARG A 187 16.05 -8.46 -1.29
C ARG A 187 16.27 -8.60 -2.80
N VAL A 188 15.83 -9.70 -3.40
CA VAL A 188 15.97 -9.95 -4.84
C VAL A 188 15.25 -8.88 -5.66
N VAL A 189 14.04 -8.49 -5.26
CA VAL A 189 13.25 -7.46 -5.95
C VAL A 189 13.90 -6.09 -5.81
N LYS A 190 14.31 -5.71 -4.59
CA LYS A 190 15.02 -4.45 -4.31
C LYS A 190 16.28 -4.30 -5.18
N ASP A 191 17.11 -5.35 -5.24
CA ASP A 191 18.35 -5.34 -6.01
C ASP A 191 18.05 -5.22 -7.53
N ALA A 192 16.99 -5.88 -7.99
CA ALA A 192 16.54 -5.78 -9.38
C ALA A 192 15.95 -4.40 -9.75
N MET A 193 15.33 -3.70 -8.79
CA MET A 193 14.81 -2.34 -8.98
C MET A 193 15.93 -1.29 -9.03
N GLY A 194 17.03 -1.52 -8.32
CA GLY A 194 18.20 -0.63 -8.34
C GLY A 194 18.57 -0.01 -6.99
N GLY A 195 18.08 -0.56 -5.88
CA GLY A 195 18.41 -0.09 -4.52
C GLY A 195 17.27 0.64 -3.81
N LEU A 196 17.61 1.30 -2.70
CA LEU A 196 16.68 2.04 -1.85
C LEU A 196 16.73 3.54 -2.15
N GLN A 197 15.57 4.18 -2.09
CA GLN A 197 15.45 5.62 -1.87
C GLN A 197 15.46 5.86 -0.35
N ILE A 198 16.25 6.83 0.14
CA ILE A 198 16.52 7.03 1.58
C ILE A 198 16.45 8.51 2.00
N ASP A 199 15.91 9.33 1.13
CA ASP A 199 15.98 10.79 1.14
C ASP A 199 14.68 11.44 1.64
N GLU A 200 13.67 10.66 1.96
CA GLU A 200 12.42 11.11 2.57
C GLU A 200 12.45 10.84 4.09
N PRO A 201 12.57 11.87 4.94
CA PRO A 201 12.56 11.68 6.39
C PRO A 201 11.15 11.32 6.87
N ASN A 202 11.06 10.52 7.92
CA ASN A 202 9.80 10.30 8.65
C ASN A 202 9.49 11.47 9.59
N TRP A 203 8.31 11.43 10.22
CA TRP A 203 7.94 12.38 11.28
C TRP A 203 8.17 11.75 12.67
N PRO A 204 9.03 12.29 13.53
CA PRO A 204 9.38 11.65 14.81
C PRO A 204 8.59 12.15 16.02
N SER A 205 7.86 13.27 15.90
CA SER A 205 7.31 13.99 17.07
C SER A 205 5.82 13.74 17.27
N TYR A 206 5.43 13.09 18.36
CA TYR A 206 4.04 12.74 18.68
C TYR A 206 3.64 13.17 20.09
N GLU A 207 3.90 14.43 20.40
CA GLU A 207 3.73 15.05 21.73
C GLU A 207 2.30 15.01 22.28
N ALA A 208 1.29 14.85 21.42
CA ALA A 208 -0.11 14.72 21.82
C ALA A 208 -0.57 13.25 21.91
N SER A 209 0.34 12.29 21.75
CA SER A 209 0.05 10.87 21.96
C SER A 209 -0.48 10.64 23.38
N LYS A 210 -1.51 9.80 23.50
CA LYS A 210 -1.99 9.37 24.82
C LYS A 210 -1.00 8.50 25.61
N PHE A 211 0.08 8.06 24.97
CA PHE A 211 1.12 7.25 25.60
C PHE A 211 2.35 8.11 25.88
N ASP A 212 2.63 8.34 27.16
CA ASP A 212 3.72 9.23 27.62
C ASP A 212 5.08 8.90 27.01
N ASN A 213 5.40 7.62 26.81
CA ASN A 213 6.65 7.19 26.19
C ASN A 213 6.74 7.63 24.72
N MET A 214 5.66 7.48 23.96
CA MET A 214 5.61 7.94 22.56
C MET A 214 5.74 9.47 22.48
N GLY A 215 5.05 10.20 23.37
CA GLY A 215 5.11 11.66 23.44
C GLY A 215 6.49 12.21 23.81
N LYS A 216 7.34 11.39 24.43
CA LYS A 216 8.72 11.71 24.79
C LYS A 216 9.75 11.13 23.82
N GLY A 217 9.32 10.60 22.67
CA GLY A 217 10.25 10.05 21.68
C GLY A 217 10.87 8.71 22.07
N MET A 218 10.19 7.93 22.92
CA MET A 218 10.66 6.65 23.47
C MET A 218 11.87 6.75 24.41
N ASP A 219 12.13 7.94 24.95
CA ASP A 219 13.11 8.21 26.03
C ASP A 219 12.66 7.67 27.41
#